data_AF-A0A957NL86-F1
#
_entry.id   AF-A0A957NL86-F1
#
_cell.length_a   1.000
_cell.length_b   1.000
_cell.length_c   1.000
_cell.angle_alpha   90.00
_cell.angle_beta   90.00
_cell.angle_gamma   90.00
#
_symmetry.space_group_name_H-M   'P 1'
#
loop_
_entity.id
_entity.type
_entity.pdbx_description
1 polymer ?
#
loop_
_entity_poly.entity_id
_entity_poly.type
_entity_poly.pdbx_seq_one_letter_code
_entity_poly.pdbx_strand_id
1 'polypeptide(L)'
;MSNKIVRRDGQLFAAWLDAPLAPAQPSRVQLGVCDARGLLQTSFQLGSGIDNHCGPALALDASGRMHAIIGAHAGDFHYRYADDPAAPQGWSEPETLGPADTYPALAVSANGTLHLAHREKGERWQLWYRRKK
;
A
#
# COMPACT_ATOMS: atom_id res chain seq x y z
N MET A 1 -12.05 0.93 -1.09
CA MET A 1 -11.09 1.41 -2.13
C MET A 1 -10.10 2.35 -1.47
N SER A 2 -8.85 2.38 -1.94
CA SER A 2 -7.77 3.18 -1.35
C SER A 2 -7.04 4.02 -2.38
N ASN A 3 -6.24 4.97 -1.90
CA ASN A 3 -5.35 5.78 -2.72
C ASN A 3 -4.29 4.89 -3.38
N LYS A 4 -4.20 4.95 -4.70
CA LYS A 4 -3.29 4.12 -5.52
C LYS A 4 -2.34 4.93 -6.39
N ILE A 5 -2.49 6.25 -6.38
CA ILE A 5 -1.74 7.17 -7.23
C ILE A 5 -1.20 8.29 -6.36
N VAL A 6 0.10 8.53 -6.45
CA VAL A 6 0.82 9.57 -5.71
C VAL A 6 1.76 10.28 -6.68
N ARG A 7 1.98 11.59 -6.51
CA ARG A 7 3.02 12.34 -7.23
C ARG A 7 4.11 12.80 -6.28
N ARG A 8 5.37 12.65 -6.71
CA ARG A 8 6.57 13.06 -5.97
C ARG A 8 7.67 13.42 -6.97
N ASP A 9 8.35 14.54 -6.75
CA ASP A 9 9.51 14.99 -7.55
C ASP A 9 9.28 14.96 -9.07
N GLY A 10 8.08 15.35 -9.52
CA GLY A 10 7.71 15.35 -10.94
C GLY A 10 7.38 13.97 -11.53
N GLN A 11 7.53 12.88 -10.77
CA GLN A 11 7.11 11.53 -11.14
C GLN A 11 5.71 11.22 -10.61
N LEU A 12 5.06 10.23 -11.25
CA LEU A 12 3.81 9.65 -10.81
C LEU A 12 4.05 8.19 -10.41
N PHE A 13 3.60 7.81 -9.23
CA PHE A 13 3.63 6.44 -8.75
C PHE A 13 2.22 5.89 -8.79
N ALA A 14 2.05 4.74 -9.44
CA ALA A 14 0.77 4.05 -9.53
C ALA A 14 0.93 2.64 -8.96
N ALA A 15 0.04 2.23 -8.06
CA ALA A 15 0.05 0.89 -7.50
C ALA A 15 -1.21 0.11 -7.87
N TRP A 16 -1.04 -1.14 -8.24
CA TRP A 16 -2.12 -2.03 -8.66
C TRP A 16 -1.91 -3.44 -8.13
N LEU A 17 -2.82 -4.34 -8.49
CA LEU A 17 -2.75 -5.75 -8.14
C LEU A 17 -2.83 -6.58 -9.42
N ASP A 18 -1.79 -7.36 -9.68
CA ASP A 18 -1.84 -8.37 -10.72
C ASP A 18 -2.48 -9.65 -10.18
N ALA A 19 -3.20 -10.34 -11.07
CA ALA A 19 -3.63 -11.71 -10.83
C ALA A 19 -2.41 -12.65 -10.66
N PRO A 20 -2.57 -13.78 -9.94
CA PRO A 20 -1.55 -14.84 -9.87
C PRO A 20 -1.03 -15.27 -11.25
N LEU A 21 0.25 -15.64 -11.37
CA LEU A 21 0.80 -16.16 -12.64
C LEU A 21 0.32 -17.59 -12.93
N ALA A 22 -0.04 -18.34 -11.89
CA ALA A 22 -0.52 -19.71 -11.98
C ALA A 22 -1.54 -19.98 -10.86
N PRO A 23 -2.36 -21.04 -10.99
CA PRO A 23 -3.22 -21.50 -9.89
C PRO A 23 -2.43 -21.69 -8.59
N ALA A 24 -3.06 -21.36 -7.46
CA ALA A 24 -2.49 -21.44 -6.11
C ALA A 24 -1.27 -20.53 -5.83
N GLN A 25 -0.87 -19.65 -6.75
CA GLN A 25 0.08 -18.57 -6.45
C GLN A 25 -0.63 -17.34 -5.89
N PRO A 26 0.07 -16.49 -5.11
CA PRO A 26 -0.52 -15.26 -4.60
C PRO A 26 -0.73 -14.23 -5.72
N SER A 27 -1.71 -13.36 -5.51
CA SER A 27 -1.80 -12.09 -6.22
C SER A 27 -0.57 -11.22 -5.90
N ARG A 28 -0.18 -10.35 -6.83
CA ARG A 28 1.05 -9.56 -6.71
C ARG A 28 0.70 -8.08 -6.65
N VAL A 29 1.06 -7.43 -5.56
CA VAL A 29 0.91 -5.98 -5.41
C VAL A 29 2.07 -5.31 -6.14
N GLN A 30 1.77 -4.56 -7.19
CA GLN A 30 2.76 -3.91 -8.03
C GLN A 30 2.82 -2.41 -7.71
N LEU A 31 4.01 -1.85 -7.88
CA LEU A 31 4.24 -0.40 -7.93
C LEU A 31 4.91 -0.06 -9.27
N GLY A 32 4.35 0.90 -9.98
CA GLY A 32 4.90 1.47 -11.19
C GLY A 32 5.38 2.88 -10.95
N VAL A 33 6.52 3.19 -11.57
CA VAL A 33 7.10 4.54 -11.64
C VAL A 33 6.83 5.07 -13.02
N CYS A 34 6.09 6.17 -13.09
CA CYS A 34 5.71 6.83 -14.31
C CYS A 34 6.36 8.21 -14.41
N ASP A 35 6.56 8.67 -15.64
CA ASP A 35 6.97 10.05 -15.89
C ASP A 35 5.87 11.06 -15.53
N ALA A 36 6.16 12.36 -15.69
CA ALA A 36 5.20 13.43 -15.39
C ALA A 36 3.87 13.31 -16.16
N ARG A 37 3.90 12.71 -17.36
CA ARG A 37 2.76 12.51 -18.26
C ARG A 37 1.97 11.24 -17.91
N GLY A 38 2.47 10.41 -17.01
CA GLY A 38 1.84 9.16 -16.58
C GLY A 38 2.25 7.94 -17.41
N LEU A 39 3.30 8.05 -18.24
CA LEU A 39 3.83 6.90 -18.98
C LEU A 39 4.68 6.03 -18.04
N LEU A 40 4.34 4.74 -17.94
CA LEU A 40 5.06 3.78 -17.11
C LEU A 40 6.49 3.60 -17.62
N GLN A 41 7.47 3.83 -16.76
CA GLN A 41 8.89 3.67 -17.06
C GLN A 41 9.43 2.34 -16.51
N THR A 42 9.06 2.01 -15.27
CA THR A 42 9.45 0.75 -14.62
C THR A 42 8.38 0.30 -13.63
N SER A 43 8.39 -0.98 -13.26
CA SER A 43 7.53 -1.52 -12.22
C SER A 43 8.19 -2.67 -11.48
N PHE A 44 7.82 -2.84 -10.22
CA PHE A 44 8.26 -3.97 -9.40
C PHE A 44 7.17 -4.40 -8.42
N GLN A 45 7.28 -5.64 -7.95
CA GLN A 45 6.39 -6.16 -6.94
C GLN A 45 6.75 -5.60 -5.57
N LEU A 46 5.80 -4.91 -4.94
CA LEU A 46 5.92 -4.34 -3.59
C LEU A 46 5.50 -5.34 -2.49
N GLY A 47 4.66 -6.30 -2.85
CA GLY A 47 4.30 -7.43 -1.99
C GLY A 47 3.28 -8.36 -2.63
N SER A 48 2.57 -9.13 -1.82
CA SER A 48 1.66 -10.19 -2.28
C SER A 48 0.37 -10.20 -1.48
N GLY A 49 -0.61 -10.96 -1.98
CA GLY A 49 -1.90 -11.12 -1.34
C GLY A 49 -2.59 -12.41 -1.75
N ILE A 50 -3.52 -12.89 -0.92
CA ILE A 50 -4.25 -14.14 -1.20
C ILE A 50 -5.31 -13.99 -2.29
N ASP A 51 -5.86 -12.77 -2.50
CA ASP A 51 -6.83 -12.49 -3.55
C ASP A 51 -6.95 -10.98 -3.90
N ASN A 52 -8.02 -10.60 -4.61
CA ASN A 52 -8.29 -9.25 -5.08
C ASN A 52 -8.55 -8.19 -3.99
N HIS A 53 -8.75 -8.59 -2.74
CA HIS A 53 -8.94 -7.68 -1.61
C HIS A 53 -7.62 -7.07 -1.13
N CYS A 54 -6.50 -7.72 -1.44
CA CYS A 54 -5.17 -7.44 -0.92
C CYS A 54 -4.45 -6.24 -1.58
N GLY A 55 -5.18 -5.43 -2.35
CA GLY A 55 -4.60 -4.31 -3.10
C GLY A 55 -3.99 -3.21 -2.21
N PRO A 56 -3.15 -2.35 -2.80
CA PRO A 56 -2.38 -1.35 -2.05
C PRO A 56 -3.17 -0.11 -1.66
N ALA A 57 -2.71 0.52 -0.58
CA ALA A 57 -3.01 1.88 -0.15
C ALA A 57 -1.70 2.67 -0.05
N LEU A 58 -1.58 3.78 -0.76
CA LEU A 58 -0.41 4.66 -0.75
C LEU A 58 -0.72 6.00 -0.08
N ALA A 59 0.27 6.57 0.58
CA ALA A 59 0.25 7.96 1.03
C ALA A 59 1.66 8.57 0.99
N LEU A 60 1.75 9.88 0.77
CA LEU A 60 3.01 10.63 0.77
C LEU A 60 2.98 11.62 1.93
N ASP A 61 4.02 11.64 2.74
CA ASP A 61 4.15 12.64 3.80
C ASP A 61 4.84 13.92 3.29
N ALA A 62 4.88 14.94 4.15
CA ALA A 62 5.48 16.24 3.82
C ALA A 62 7.01 16.19 3.67
N SER A 63 7.67 15.13 4.14
CA SER A 63 9.11 14.91 3.91
C SER A 63 9.39 14.26 2.56
N GLY A 64 8.34 13.84 1.85
CA GLY A 64 8.43 13.11 0.60
C GLY A 64 8.64 11.60 0.82
N ARG A 65 8.46 11.07 2.02
CA ARG A 65 8.47 9.63 2.27
C ARG A 65 7.14 9.04 1.83
N MET A 66 7.23 7.95 1.07
CA MET A 66 6.06 7.18 0.65
C MET A 66 5.75 6.09 1.66
N HIS A 67 4.47 5.91 1.95
CA HIS A 67 3.94 4.89 2.86
C HIS A 67 3.01 3.97 2.09
N ALA A 68 3.07 2.68 2.37
CA ALA A 68 2.21 1.67 1.77
C ALA A 68 1.62 0.73 2.83
N ILE A 69 0.33 0.42 2.69
CA ILE A 69 -0.35 -0.67 3.39
C ILE A 69 -0.89 -1.63 2.34
N ILE A 70 -0.57 -2.92 2.45
CA ILE A 70 -0.86 -3.94 1.43
C ILE A 70 -1.30 -5.28 2.05
N GLY A 71 -1.90 -6.16 1.24
CA GLY A 71 -1.81 -7.61 1.47
C GLY A 71 -2.97 -8.30 2.18
N ALA A 72 -3.85 -7.59 2.89
CA ALA A 72 -4.81 -8.26 3.77
C ALA A 72 -6.18 -8.56 3.16
N HIS A 73 -6.69 -9.76 3.46
CA HIS A 73 -8.11 -10.12 3.42
C HIS A 73 -8.44 -10.96 4.65
N ALA A 74 -9.11 -10.36 5.62
CA ALA A 74 -9.35 -10.95 6.94
C ALA A 74 -8.06 -11.44 7.63
N GLY A 75 -6.95 -10.71 7.46
CA GLY A 75 -5.63 -11.11 7.96
C GLY A 75 -4.74 -9.90 8.22
N ASP A 76 -3.44 -10.12 8.28
CA ASP A 76 -2.49 -9.05 8.52
C ASP A 76 -2.25 -8.18 7.28
N PHE A 77 -2.24 -6.87 7.48
CA PHE A 77 -1.59 -5.94 6.58
C PHE A 77 -0.06 -6.04 6.71
N HIS A 78 0.61 -5.64 5.64
CA HIS A 78 2.02 -5.29 5.67
C HIS A 78 2.18 -3.79 5.41
N TYR A 79 2.78 -3.10 6.37
CA TYR A 79 3.20 -1.71 6.27
C TYR A 79 4.64 -1.63 5.74
N ARG A 80 4.86 -0.74 4.76
CA ARG A 80 6.20 -0.42 4.24
C ARG A 80 6.33 1.08 4.02
N TYR A 81 7.55 1.59 4.03
CA TYR A 81 7.84 2.98 3.66
C TYR A 81 9.12 3.10 2.83
N ALA A 82 9.25 4.19 2.07
CA ALA A 82 10.42 4.46 1.23
C ALA A 82 10.72 5.96 1.13
N ASP A 83 11.99 6.32 1.30
CA ASP A 83 12.53 7.64 0.94
C ASP A 83 12.97 7.71 -0.53
N ASP A 84 13.22 6.56 -1.15
CA ASP A 84 13.42 6.41 -2.58
C ASP A 84 12.45 5.34 -3.13
N PRO A 85 11.19 5.71 -3.43
CA PRO A 85 10.17 4.74 -3.81
C PRO A 85 10.35 4.19 -5.23
N ALA A 86 11.31 4.72 -6.02
CA ALA A 86 11.48 4.36 -7.42
C ALA A 86 12.15 3.00 -7.63
N ALA A 87 12.71 2.41 -6.57
CA ALA A 87 13.40 1.12 -6.63
C ALA A 87 13.05 0.22 -5.43
N PRO A 88 13.00 -1.11 -5.60
CA PRO A 88 12.58 -2.04 -4.55
C PRO A 88 13.45 -1.96 -3.29
N GLN A 89 14.76 -1.75 -3.46
CA GLN A 89 15.72 -1.62 -2.35
C GLN A 89 15.54 -0.34 -1.51
N GLY A 90 14.79 0.64 -2.01
CA GLY A 90 14.45 1.86 -1.26
C GLY A 90 13.32 1.67 -0.27
N TRP A 91 12.64 0.51 -0.30
CA TRP A 91 11.54 0.18 0.60
C TRP A 91 12.01 -0.57 1.84
N SER A 92 11.49 -0.18 3.00
CA SER A 92 11.70 -0.89 4.27
C SER A 92 11.27 -2.35 4.17
N GLU A 93 11.80 -3.19 5.07
CA GLU A 93 11.19 -4.48 5.38
C GLU A 93 9.72 -4.31 5.80
N PRO A 94 8.84 -5.31 5.54
CA PRO A 94 7.44 -5.24 5.91
C PRO A 94 7.24 -5.33 7.42
N GLU A 95 6.48 -4.37 7.97
CA GLU A 95 5.98 -4.40 9.34
C GLU A 95 4.55 -4.94 9.34
N THR A 96 4.32 -6.03 10.07
CA THR A 96 3.00 -6.67 10.19
C THR A 96 2.06 -5.80 11.03
N LEU A 97 0.83 -5.61 10.54
CA LEU A 97 -0.23 -4.88 11.21
C LEU A 97 -1.54 -5.68 11.10
N GLY A 98 -2.12 -6.12 12.21
CA GLY A 98 -3.16 -7.14 12.21
C GLY A 98 -4.08 -7.11 13.43
N PRO A 99 -4.93 -8.15 13.64
CA PRO A 99 -4.81 -9.49 13.02
C PRO A 99 -5.81 -9.86 11.91
N ALA A 100 -6.90 -9.12 11.72
CA ALA A 100 -8.03 -9.58 10.90
C ALA A 100 -8.56 -8.47 9.97
N ASP A 101 -7.65 -7.83 9.25
CA ASP A 101 -7.90 -6.57 8.56
C ASP A 101 -8.24 -6.75 7.07
N THR A 102 -8.94 -5.76 6.51
CA THR A 102 -9.25 -5.66 5.07
C THR A 102 -9.53 -4.20 4.69
N TYR A 103 -9.33 -3.86 3.41
CA TYR A 103 -9.71 -2.56 2.83
C TYR A 103 -9.03 -1.34 3.49
N PRO A 104 -7.70 -1.22 3.38
CA PRO A 104 -6.98 -0.11 3.99
C PRO A 104 -7.35 1.20 3.29
N ALA A 105 -7.60 2.26 4.04
CA ALA A 105 -7.69 3.64 3.58
C ALA A 105 -6.67 4.47 4.38
N LEU A 106 -5.60 4.88 3.70
CA LEU A 106 -4.45 5.55 4.33
C LEU A 106 -4.40 7.02 3.92
N ALA A 107 -4.22 7.89 4.90
CA ALA A 107 -3.94 9.31 4.73
C ALA A 107 -2.80 9.75 5.65
N VAL A 108 -2.11 10.82 5.29
CA VAL A 108 -1.13 11.49 6.17
C VAL A 108 -1.63 12.89 6.48
N SER A 109 -1.56 13.29 7.74
CA SER A 109 -1.82 14.67 8.15
C SER A 109 -0.62 15.58 7.85
N ALA A 110 -0.83 16.90 7.92
CA ALA A 110 0.23 17.89 7.74
C ALA A 110 1.39 17.78 8.77
N ASN A 111 1.16 17.14 9.91
CA ASN A 111 2.19 16.91 10.93
C ASN A 111 2.88 15.54 10.83
N GLY A 112 2.67 14.81 9.72
CA GLY A 112 3.28 13.51 9.46
C GLY A 112 2.57 12.31 10.14
N THR A 113 1.43 12.52 10.79
CA THR A 113 0.69 11.40 11.39
C THR A 113 0.01 10.58 10.29
N LEU A 114 0.27 9.27 10.26
CA LEU A 114 -0.47 8.32 9.44
C LEU A 114 -1.82 8.02 10.08
N HIS A 115 -2.87 8.03 9.26
CA HIS A 115 -4.24 7.72 9.62
C HIS A 115 -4.73 6.57 8.76
N LEU A 116 -5.04 5.44 9.40
CA LEU A 116 -5.55 4.25 8.73
C LEU A 116 -6.98 3.99 9.18
N ALA A 117 -7.91 4.01 8.24
CA ALA A 117 -9.24 3.44 8.40
C ALA A 117 -9.29 2.10 7.65
N HIS A 118 -9.86 1.06 8.28
CA HIS A 118 -9.96 -0.28 7.66
C HIS A 118 -11.14 -1.06 8.24
N ARG A 119 -11.46 -2.20 7.63
CA ARG A 119 -12.40 -3.17 8.19
C ARG A 119 -11.62 -4.21 8.99
N GLU A 120 -12.10 -4.56 10.17
CA GLU A 120 -11.53 -5.64 10.99
C GLU A 120 -12.64 -6.47 11.65
N LYS A 121 -12.34 -7.72 11.96
CA LYS A 121 -13.23 -8.65 12.67
C LYS A 121 -13.20 -8.41 14.19
N GLY A 122 -14.29 -7.88 14.73
CA GLY A 122 -14.64 -8.00 16.15
C GLY A 122 -15.74 -9.06 16.33
N GLU A 123 -16.77 -8.75 17.14
CA GLU A 123 -18.03 -9.53 17.14
C GLU A 123 -18.72 -9.51 15.77
N ARG A 124 -18.56 -8.41 15.04
CA ARG A 124 -18.94 -8.23 13.64
C ARG A 124 -17.82 -7.54 12.86
N TRP A 125 -17.91 -7.58 11.54
CA TRP A 125 -17.07 -6.77 10.68
C TRP A 125 -17.45 -5.29 10.83
N GLN A 126 -16.48 -4.47 11.22
CA GLN A 126 -16.73 -3.06 11.49
C GLN A 126 -15.55 -2.18 11.09
N LEU A 127 -15.79 -0.88 11.07
CA LEU A 127 -14.76 0.12 10.84
C LEU A 127 -13.84 0.19 12.06
N TRP A 128 -12.54 0.17 11.80
CA TRP A 128 -11.49 0.40 12.77
C TRP A 128 -10.59 1.53 12.29
N TYR A 129 -9.99 2.22 13.27
CA TYR A 129 -9.09 3.32 13.05
C TYR A 129 -7.80 3.13 13.84
N ARG A 130 -6.67 3.29 13.16
CA ARG A 130 -5.32 3.26 13.74
C ARG A 130 -4.54 4.49 13.30
N ARG A 131 -3.60 4.93 14.13
CA ARG A 131 -2.69 6.04 13.81
C ARG A 131 -1.27 5.76 14.26
N LYS A 132 -0.30 6.27 13.50
CA LYS A 132 1.13 6.19 13.79
C LYS A 132 1.74 7.58 13.59
N LYS A 133 2.58 8.01 14.52
CA LYS A 133 3.39 9.23 14.38
C LYS A 133 4.79 8.83 13.93
#